data_AF-A0A8X6SUU9-F1
#
_entry.id   AF-A0A8X6SUU9-F1
#
_cell.length_a   1.000
_cell.length_b   1.000
_cell.length_c   1.000
_cell.angle_alpha   90.00
_cell.angle_beta   90.00
_cell.angle_gamma   90.00
#
_symmetry.space_group_name_H-M   'P 1'
#
loop_
_entity.id
_entity.type
_entity.pdbx_description
1 polymer ?
#
loop_
_entity_poly.entity_id
_entity_poly.type
_entity_poly.pdbx_seq_one_letter_code
_entity_poly.pdbx_strand_id
1 'polypeptide(L)'
;MLKATFMGHSFTTWYQFLPTVILGLRTTFHEDFNATSAEWIFGETLCLPGDFLHDSKLASPSSIVQQLRSALADLCPVLPSHHTKQKPFIFHDLATYTHVFVHTDSI
;
A
#
# COMPACT_ATOMS: atom_id res chain seq x y z
N MET A 1 -25.91 -4.28 14.27
CA MET A 1 -25.88 -5.05 13.01
C MET A 1 -25.03 -6.32 13.07
N LEU A 2 -23.89 -6.36 13.80
CA LEU A 2 -22.97 -7.50 13.85
C LEU A 2 -23.59 -8.83 14.34
N LYS A 3 -24.52 -8.78 15.31
CA LYS A 3 -25.15 -9.98 15.89
C LYS A 3 -26.02 -10.76 14.90
N ALA A 4 -26.64 -10.07 13.94
CA ALA A 4 -27.53 -10.68 12.94
C ALA A 4 -26.74 -11.44 11.85
N THR A 5 -25.58 -10.93 11.46
CA THR A 5 -24.70 -11.57 10.45
C THR A 5 -24.16 -12.91 10.94
N PHE A 6 -23.88 -13.03 12.24
CA PHE A 6 -23.38 -14.27 12.85
C PHE A 6 -24.45 -15.36 12.98
N MET A 7 -25.71 -14.99 13.23
CA MET A 7 -26.82 -15.95 13.37
C MET A 7 -27.28 -16.57 12.03
N GLY A 8 -26.94 -15.96 10.88
CA GLY A 8 -27.34 -16.43 9.56
C GLY A 8 -26.37 -17.42 8.89
N HIS A 9 -25.18 -17.61 9.46
CA HIS A 9 -24.14 -18.43 8.87
C HIS A 9 -23.82 -19.60 9.79
N SER A 10 -24.03 -20.82 9.27
CA SER A 10 -23.86 -22.08 9.98
C SER A 10 -22.57 -22.10 10.82
N PHE A 11 -22.67 -22.60 12.05
CA PHE A 11 -21.57 -22.72 13.04
C PHE A 11 -20.28 -23.40 12.52
N THR A 12 -20.31 -23.98 11.32
CA THR A 12 -19.24 -24.69 10.64
C THR A 12 -18.07 -23.79 10.18
N THR A 13 -18.26 -22.47 10.03
CA THR A 13 -17.19 -21.54 9.57
C THR A 13 -16.90 -20.39 10.53
N TRP A 14 -17.19 -20.55 11.83
CA TRP A 14 -16.98 -19.53 12.87
C TRP A 14 -15.55 -18.94 12.87
N TYR A 15 -14.53 -19.76 12.55
CA TYR A 15 -13.14 -19.34 12.49
C TYR A 15 -12.88 -18.28 11.41
N GLN A 16 -13.69 -18.22 10.34
CA GLN A 16 -13.59 -17.20 9.30
C GLN A 16 -14.03 -15.82 9.80
N PHE A 17 -14.94 -15.78 10.78
CA PHE A 17 -15.42 -14.55 11.40
C PHE A 17 -14.60 -14.14 12.63
N LEU A 18 -13.73 -15.03 13.13
CA LEU A 18 -12.91 -14.80 14.31
C LEU A 18 -12.05 -13.51 14.19
N PRO A 19 -11.37 -13.23 13.06
CA PRO A 19 -10.61 -11.99 12.93
C PRO A 19 -11.50 -10.74 13.08
N THR A 20 -12.70 -10.77 12.50
CA THR A 20 -13.67 -9.67 12.57
C THR A 20 -14.21 -9.47 13.98
N VAL A 21 -14.48 -10.57 14.72
CA VAL A 21 -14.93 -10.50 16.12
C VAL A 21 -13.84 -9.94 17.02
N ILE A 22 -12.59 -10.41 16.88
CA ILE A 22 -11.46 -9.89 17.65
C ILE A 22 -11.21 -8.41 17.33
N LEU A 23 -11.33 -8.03 16.05
CA LEU A 23 -11.20 -6.65 15.63
C LEU A 23 -12.28 -5.77 16.28
N GLY A 24 -13.54 -6.22 16.23
CA GLY A 24 -14.65 -5.54 16.91
C GLY A 24 -14.39 -5.36 18.41
N LEU A 25 -13.94 -6.40 19.12
CA LEU A 25 -13.59 -6.32 20.54
C LEU A 25 -12.45 -5.33 20.84
N ARG A 26 -11.51 -5.17 19.90
CA ARG A 26 -10.40 -4.22 20.05
C ARG A 26 -10.82 -2.78 19.80
N THR A 27 -11.77 -2.56 18.89
CA THR A 27 -12.23 -1.22 18.51
C THR A 27 -13.50 -0.79 19.23
N THR A 28 -14.14 -1.65 20.02
CA THR A 28 -15.29 -1.25 20.84
C THR A 28 -14.87 -0.29 21.93
N PHE A 29 -15.60 0.82 22.04
CA PHE A 29 -15.43 1.79 23.11
C PHE A 29 -15.90 1.21 24.43
N HIS A 30 -15.06 1.28 25.45
CA HIS A 30 -15.39 0.87 26.81
C HIS A 30 -15.59 2.12 27.68
N GLU A 31 -16.80 2.28 28.23
CA GLU A 31 -17.16 3.42 29.07
C GLU A 31 -16.34 3.48 30.37
N ASP A 32 -16.01 2.33 30.96
CA ASP A 32 -15.23 2.23 32.20
C ASP A 32 -13.81 2.81 32.07
N PHE A 33 -13.22 2.71 30.88
CA PHE A 33 -11.87 3.19 30.57
C PHE A 33 -11.89 4.48 29.72
N ASN A 34 -13.09 4.95 29.33
CA ASN A 34 -13.30 6.06 28.40
C ASN A 34 -12.41 5.97 27.14
N ALA A 35 -12.15 4.75 26.67
CA ALA A 35 -11.25 4.43 25.58
C ALA A 35 -11.58 3.05 24.99
N THR A 36 -11.12 2.78 23.78
CA THR A 36 -11.13 1.44 23.18
C THR A 36 -9.97 0.60 23.70
N SER A 37 -10.11 -0.73 23.64
CA SER A 37 -9.03 -1.65 24.03
C SER A 37 -7.76 -1.44 23.17
N ALA A 38 -7.91 -1.12 21.89
CA ALA A 38 -6.80 -0.81 21.00
C ALA A 38 -6.10 0.51 21.37
N GLU A 39 -6.85 1.57 21.66
CA GLU A 39 -6.26 2.85 22.12
C GLU A 39 -5.46 2.68 23.40
N TRP A 40 -5.93 1.84 24.31
CA TRP A 40 -5.25 1.63 25.58
C TRP A 40 -3.93 0.86 25.43
N ILE A 41 -3.84 -0.05 24.47
CA ILE A 41 -2.64 -0.86 24.21
C ILE A 41 -1.65 -0.12 23.31
N PHE A 42 -2.14 0.54 22.27
CA PHE A 42 -1.31 1.13 21.22
C PHE A 42 -1.14 2.66 21.36
N GLY A 43 -1.90 3.30 22.25
CA GLY A 43 -1.87 4.75 22.45
C GLY A 43 -2.62 5.55 21.37
N GLU A 44 -3.23 4.88 20.40
CA GLU A 44 -3.93 5.50 19.27
C GLU A 44 -5.13 4.66 18.82
N THR A 45 -6.15 5.32 18.25
CA THR A 45 -7.33 4.67 17.68
C THR A 45 -6.92 3.84 16.47
N LEU A 46 -7.34 2.58 16.44
CA LEU A 46 -7.01 1.67 15.35
C LEU A 46 -7.79 2.05 14.09
N CYS A 47 -7.11 2.61 13.08
CA CYS A 47 -7.72 2.95 11.80
C CYS A 47 -8.17 1.69 11.06
N LEU A 48 -9.49 1.53 10.89
CA LEU A 48 -10.06 0.43 10.13
C LEU A 48 -9.96 0.72 8.63
N PRO A 49 -9.89 -0.30 7.76
CA PRO A 49 -9.95 -0.12 6.31
C PRO A 49 -11.13 0.74 5.84
N GLY A 50 -12.25 0.70 6.58
CA GLY A 50 -13.43 1.52 6.33
C GLY A 50 -13.27 3.00 6.69
N ASP A 51 -12.41 3.34 7.65
CA ASP A 51 -12.15 4.73 8.05
C ASP A 51 -11.37 5.50 6.96
N PHE A 52 -10.57 4.78 6.17
CA PHE A 52 -9.89 5.34 5.00
C PHE A 52 -10.84 5.62 3.83
N LEU A 53 -11.98 4.92 3.78
CA LEU A 53 -13.01 5.10 2.77
C LEU A 53 -13.89 6.28 3.19
N HIS A 54 -13.39 7.50 2.96
CA HIS A 54 -14.25 8.66 3.00
C HIS A 54 -15.31 8.54 1.90
N ASP A 55 -16.50 9.10 2.14
CA ASP A 55 -17.50 9.39 1.09
C ASP A 55 -16.91 10.44 0.13
N SER A 56 -15.91 10.05 -0.65
CA SER A 56 -15.43 10.83 -1.76
C SER A 56 -16.56 10.80 -2.77
N LYS A 57 -17.29 11.91 -2.87
CA LYS A 57 -18.24 12.18 -3.95
C LYS A 57 -17.59 11.68 -5.24
N LEU A 58 -18.12 10.58 -5.80
CA LEU A 58 -17.47 9.74 -6.80
C LEU A 58 -16.87 10.63 -7.90
N ALA A 59 -15.59 10.98 -7.77
CA ALA A 59 -14.92 11.79 -8.75
C ALA A 59 -14.88 10.93 -10.01
N SER A 60 -15.21 11.50 -11.17
CA SER A 60 -15.12 10.74 -12.40
C SER A 60 -13.71 10.14 -12.51
N PRO A 61 -13.55 8.89 -12.94
CA PRO A 61 -12.23 8.27 -13.06
C PRO A 61 -11.22 9.13 -13.84
N SER A 62 -11.72 9.91 -14.81
CA SER A 62 -10.93 10.89 -15.55
C SER A 62 -10.35 12.02 -14.70
N SER A 63 -11.12 12.54 -13.73
CA SER A 63 -10.68 13.60 -12.81
C SER A 63 -9.56 13.11 -11.89
N ILE A 64 -9.70 11.89 -11.37
CA ILE A 64 -8.68 11.25 -10.52
C ILE A 64 -7.38 11.06 -11.29
N VAL A 65 -7.45 10.54 -12.52
CA VAL A 65 -6.28 10.35 -13.38
C VAL A 65 -5.60 11.69 -13.68
N GLN A 66 -6.38 12.75 -13.93
CA GLN A 66 -5.83 14.08 -14.21
C GLN A 66 -5.13 14.67 -12.98
N GLN A 67 -5.72 14.51 -11.79
CA GLN A 67 -5.11 14.95 -10.53
C GLN A 67 -3.83 14.17 -10.18
N LEU A 68 -3.80 12.87 -10.44
CA LEU A 68 -2.59 12.05 -10.27
C LEU A 68 -1.49 12.48 -11.24
N ARG A 69 -1.84 12.75 -12.51
CA ARG A 69 -0.87 13.23 -13.51
C ARG A 69 -0.27 14.58 -13.14
N SER A 70 -1.07 15.52 -12.62
CA SER A 70 -0.53 16.80 -12.18
C SER A 70 0.38 16.63 -10.96
N ALA A 71 -0.03 15.85 -9.97
CA ALA A 71 0.80 15.60 -8.78
C ALA A 71 2.13 14.90 -9.12
N LEU A 72 2.10 13.93 -10.03
CA LEU A 72 3.31 13.26 -10.51
C LEU A 72 4.19 14.18 -11.37
N ALA A 73 3.60 15.10 -12.14
CA ALA A 73 4.34 16.10 -12.88
C ALA A 73 5.09 17.07 -11.95
N ASP A 74 4.47 17.47 -10.83
CA ASP A 74 5.12 18.29 -9.80
C ASP A 74 6.24 17.53 -9.06
N LEU A 75 6.07 16.21 -8.91
CA LEU A 75 7.06 15.33 -8.29
C LEU A 75 8.14 14.84 -9.24
N CYS A 76 8.08 15.19 -10.54
CA CYS A 76 9.03 14.70 -11.51
C CYS A 76 10.47 15.02 -11.07
N PRO A 77 11.33 14.00 -10.90
CA PRO A 77 12.71 14.22 -10.52
C PRO A 77 13.40 15.06 -11.59
N VAL A 78 14.10 16.12 -11.15
CA VAL A 78 15.02 16.87 -12.00
C VAL A 78 15.97 15.86 -12.63
N LEU A 79 16.06 15.87 -13.97
CA LEU A 79 17.03 15.05 -14.70
C LEU A 79 18.38 15.14 -13.98
N PRO A 80 19.00 14.01 -13.59
CA PRO A 80 20.29 14.06 -12.94
C PRO A 80 21.24 14.81 -13.88
N SER A 81 21.84 15.88 -13.37
CA SER A 81 22.83 16.62 -14.14
C SER A 81 23.95 15.63 -14.49
N HIS A 82 24.06 15.34 -15.79
CA HIS A 82 24.95 14.31 -16.30
C HIS A 82 26.39 14.85 -16.28
N HIS A 83 26.98 14.99 -15.09
CA HIS A 83 28.31 15.57 -14.89
C HIS A 83 29.45 14.74 -15.48
N THR A 84 29.16 13.49 -15.84
CA THR A 84 30.15 12.56 -16.39
C THR A 84 29.99 12.48 -17.90
N LYS A 85 31.03 12.82 -18.66
CA LYS A 85 31.13 12.43 -20.08
C LYS A 85 31.07 10.91 -20.13
N GLN A 86 30.02 10.34 -20.72
CA GLN A 86 29.89 8.88 -20.84
C GLN A 86 31.09 8.34 -21.64
N LYS A 87 32.09 7.83 -20.93
CA LYS A 87 33.10 6.97 -21.53
C LYS A 87 32.60 5.55 -21.33
N PRO A 88 32.39 4.77 -22.41
CA PRO A 88 32.08 3.36 -22.24
C PRO A 88 33.22 2.73 -21.44
N PHE A 89 32.86 2.01 -20.38
CA PHE A 89 33.83 1.18 -19.66
C PHE A 89 34.18 0.01 -20.56
N ILE A 90 35.43 -0.05 -21.01
CA ILE A 90 35.97 -1.14 -21.82
C ILE A 90 36.95 -1.89 -20.93
N PHE A 91 36.72 -3.20 -20.76
CA PHE A 91 37.63 -4.06 -20.02
C PHE A 91 38.99 -4.14 -20.74
N HIS A 92 40.10 -4.05 -20.00
CA HIS A 92 41.44 -3.95 -20.59
C HIS A 92 41.77 -5.11 -21.54
N ASP A 93 41.42 -6.34 -21.14
CA ASP A 93 41.74 -7.54 -21.89
C ASP A 93 40.60 -7.98 -22.83
N LEU A 94 39.61 -7.12 -23.09
CA LEU A 94 38.49 -7.43 -23.98
C LEU A 94 38.96 -7.91 -25.36
N ALA A 95 40.10 -7.40 -25.84
CA ALA A 95 40.69 -7.80 -27.12
C ALA A 95 41.36 -9.19 -27.12
N THR A 96 41.62 -9.76 -25.93
CA THR A 96 42.30 -11.05 -25.75
C THR A 96 41.30 -12.20 -25.61
N TYR A 97 40.04 -11.91 -25.27
CA TYR A 97 39.00 -12.94 -25.15
C TYR A 97 38.40 -13.32 -26.50
N THR A 98 38.23 -14.63 -26.72
CA THR A 98 37.58 -15.18 -27.93
C THR A 98 36.06 -15.12 -27.86
N HIS A 99 35.48 -15.05 -26.66
CA HIS A 99 34.03 -15.06 -26.43
C HIS A 99 33.66 -13.97 -25.42
N VAL A 100 32.56 -13.26 -25.68
CA VAL A 100 31.98 -12.27 -24.78
C VAL A 100 30.48 -12.56 -24.62
N PHE A 101 29.95 -12.37 -23.42
CA PHE A 101 28.52 -12.48 -23.17
C PHE A 101 27.88 -11.10 -23.36
N VAL A 102 26.95 -10.99 -24.31
CA VAL A 102 26.22 -9.76 -24.60
C VAL A 102 24.80 -9.91 -24.06
N HIS A 103 24.45 -9.09 -23.08
CA HIS A 103 23.08 -9.00 -22.60
C HIS A 103 22.32 -7.97 -23.44
N THR A 104 21.42 -8.44 -24.30
CA THR A 104 20.50 -7.58 -25.05
C THR A 104 19.25 -7.40 -24.21
N ASP A 105 19.08 -6.22 -23.62
CA ASP A 105 17.82 -5.83 -23.00
C ASP A 105 16.93 -5.20 -24.08
N SER A 106 16.18 -6.04 -24.78
CA SER A 106 15.22 -5.62 -25.81
C SER A 106 13.81 -5.62 -25.23
N ILE A 107 13.11 -4.49 -25.43
CA ILE A 107 11.71 -4.26 -25.05
C ILE A 107 10.79 -4.72 -26.19
#